data_AF-A0A9D7M2U9-F1
#
_entry.id   AF-A0A9D7M2U9-F1
#
_cell.length_a   1.000
_cell.length_b   1.000
_cell.length_c   1.000
_cell.angle_alpha   90.00
_cell.angle_beta   90.00
_cell.angle_gamma   90.00
#
_symmetry.space_group_name_H-M   'P 1'
#
loop_
_entity.id
_entity.type
_entity.pdbx_description
1 polymer ?
#
loop_
_entity_poly.entity_id
_entity_poly.type
_entity_poly.pdbx_seq_one_letter_code
_entity_poly.pdbx_strand_id
1 'polypeptide(L)'
;MGSNTNEDILTIRYDNNLTELCYSFDNAGSANRDSAKALALDVSTNTLFVVGSNKSTFGASMQWQSNKLTLSAPTCVKQSTFDGGVNGTYSANSTLLSNGKLFIAVMGRAMAIRRYDNTSSYFLNNFSFDHVISGTGTAIDGFTKMVIDPSGQNIYVCGYQDGDAGLGINNNIVVAKYSISAVPGAGPLWVSPPFNGTGNSDDMPIAIFLDNSPVPNVYVAGYSTNRRY
;
A
#
# COMPACT_ATOMS: atom_id res chain seq x y z
N MET A 1 13.56 -2.98 25.45
CA MET A 1 12.36 -2.93 26.32
C MET A 1 11.42 -1.92 25.71
N GLY A 2 10.27 -2.40 25.25
CA GLY A 2 9.27 -1.61 24.53
C GLY A 2 8.65 -0.55 25.42
N SER A 3 8.54 0.66 24.89
CA SER A 3 7.90 1.78 25.56
C SER A 3 6.40 1.77 25.29
N ASN A 4 5.60 1.35 26.26
CA ASN A 4 4.26 1.86 26.62
C ASN A 4 3.20 2.06 25.50
N THR A 5 3.37 1.50 24.30
CA THR A 5 2.42 1.56 23.18
C THR A 5 1.54 0.31 23.17
N ASN A 6 0.31 0.45 22.67
CA ASN A 6 -0.65 -0.67 22.65
C ASN A 6 -0.40 -1.65 21.48
N GLU A 7 0.22 -1.22 20.38
CA GLU A 7 0.54 -2.05 19.21
C GLU A 7 1.81 -1.50 18.53
N ASP A 8 2.86 -2.33 18.37
CA ASP A 8 4.11 -2.02 17.64
C ASP A 8 4.20 -2.88 16.37
N ILE A 9 5.00 -2.46 15.37
CA ILE A 9 5.29 -3.30 14.20
C ILE A 9 6.32 -4.36 14.58
N LEU A 10 5.91 -5.63 14.51
CA LEU A 10 6.77 -6.80 14.62
C LEU A 10 7.09 -7.36 13.23
N THR A 11 8.37 -7.52 12.93
CA THR A 11 8.85 -8.24 11.75
C THR A 11 9.69 -9.42 12.19
N ILE A 12 9.44 -10.61 11.63
CA ILE A 12 10.21 -11.82 11.92
C ILE A 12 10.64 -12.46 10.60
N ARG A 13 11.90 -12.89 10.52
CA ARG A 13 12.44 -13.68 9.43
C ARG A 13 12.71 -15.11 9.91
N TYR A 14 12.24 -16.09 9.14
CA TYR A 14 12.55 -17.50 9.34
C TYR A 14 13.47 -18.03 8.23
N ASP A 15 14.16 -19.13 8.50
CA ASP A 15 14.78 -19.95 7.47
C ASP A 15 13.80 -20.96 6.86
N ASN A 16 14.27 -21.77 5.90
CA ASN A 16 13.45 -22.78 5.24
C ASN A 16 13.03 -23.96 6.15
N ASN A 17 13.61 -24.06 7.35
CA ASN A 17 13.23 -25.03 8.38
C ASN A 17 12.29 -24.41 9.43
N LEU A 18 11.79 -23.19 9.19
CA LEU A 18 10.97 -22.43 10.13
C LEU A 18 11.70 -22.07 11.44
N THR A 19 13.03 -21.98 11.39
CA THR A 19 13.84 -21.47 12.51
C THR A 19 13.92 -19.95 12.41
N GLU A 20 13.68 -19.25 13.52
CA GLU A 20 13.81 -17.79 13.59
C GLU A 20 15.27 -17.37 13.34
N LEU A 21 15.47 -16.51 12.33
CA LEU A 21 16.78 -15.96 11.98
C LEU A 21 17.01 -14.57 12.57
N CYS A 22 15.99 -13.71 12.53
CA CYS A 22 16.01 -12.39 13.15
C CYS A 22 14.60 -11.84 13.33
N TYR A 23 14.46 -10.87 14.24
CA TYR A 23 13.25 -10.07 14.41
C TYR A 23 13.58 -8.59 14.62
N SER A 24 12.58 -7.72 14.44
CA SER A 24 12.62 -6.31 14.83
C SER A 24 11.27 -5.87 15.40
N PHE A 25 11.34 -4.93 16.34
CA PHE A 25 10.20 -4.17 16.85
C PHE A 25 10.38 -2.71 16.48
N ASP A 26 9.44 -2.16 15.74
CA ASP A 26 9.46 -0.77 15.30
C ASP A 26 8.31 -0.01 15.98
N ASN A 27 8.69 0.99 16.78
CA ASN A 27 7.79 1.95 17.41
C ASN A 27 8.04 3.31 16.75
N ALA A 28 7.00 3.91 16.14
CA ALA A 28 7.11 5.19 15.45
C ALA A 28 7.19 6.42 16.40
N GLY A 29 7.38 6.20 17.71
CA GLY A 29 7.85 7.24 18.64
C GLY A 29 6.77 8.12 19.27
N SER A 30 5.49 7.81 19.10
CA SER A 30 4.40 8.38 19.91
C SER A 30 3.45 7.26 20.35
N ALA A 31 2.69 7.48 21.42
CA ALA A 31 1.88 6.49 22.16
C ALA A 31 0.75 5.80 21.34
N ASN A 32 1.10 5.16 20.24
CA ASN A 32 0.25 4.93 19.08
C ASN A 32 -0.02 3.45 18.84
N ARG A 33 -1.04 3.19 18.02
CA ARG A 33 -1.26 1.88 17.40
C ARG A 33 -0.55 1.86 16.05
N ASP A 34 0.57 1.15 15.99
CA ASP A 34 1.30 0.91 14.76
C ASP A 34 0.87 -0.44 14.17
N SER A 35 0.45 -0.43 12.90
CA SER A 35 -0.03 -1.64 12.22
C SER A 35 0.71 -1.82 10.91
N ALA A 36 1.45 -2.92 10.80
CA ALA A 36 1.98 -3.39 9.52
C ALA A 36 0.85 -4.01 8.69
N LYS A 37 0.80 -3.71 7.39
CA LYS A 37 -0.23 -4.19 6.46
C LYS A 37 0.34 -4.97 5.29
N ALA A 38 1.55 -4.65 4.86
CA ALA A 38 2.21 -5.32 3.76
C ALA A 38 3.74 -5.22 3.86
N LEU A 39 4.43 -6.12 3.17
CA LEU A 39 5.89 -6.15 3.08
C LEU A 39 6.34 -6.40 1.63
N ALA A 40 7.51 -5.91 1.28
CA ALA A 40 8.19 -6.17 0.00
C ALA A 40 9.67 -6.41 0.25
N LEU A 41 10.24 -7.46 -0.35
CA LEU A 41 11.64 -7.83 -0.20
C LEU A 41 12.41 -7.53 -1.50
N ASP A 42 13.46 -6.72 -1.39
CA ASP A 42 14.51 -6.66 -2.39
C ASP A 42 15.53 -7.77 -2.11
N VAL A 43 15.42 -8.88 -2.84
CA VAL A 43 16.33 -10.01 -2.70
C VAL A 43 17.76 -9.68 -3.11
N SER A 44 17.95 -8.71 -4.01
CA SER A 44 19.28 -8.35 -4.52
C SER A 44 20.11 -7.60 -3.48
N THR A 45 19.45 -6.85 -2.61
CA THR A 45 20.09 -6.09 -1.53
C THR A 45 19.78 -6.63 -0.14
N ASN A 46 18.97 -7.70 -0.06
CA ASN A 46 18.47 -8.27 1.19
C ASN A 46 17.80 -7.20 2.09
N THR A 47 17.07 -6.28 1.44
CA THR A 47 16.36 -5.16 2.06
C THR A 47 14.87 -5.48 2.14
N LEU A 48 14.30 -5.44 3.33
CA LEU A 48 12.85 -5.55 3.53
C LEU A 48 12.23 -4.16 3.72
N PHE A 49 11.13 -3.92 3.01
CA PHE A 49 10.26 -2.78 3.21
C PHE A 49 8.99 -3.25 3.90
N VAL A 50 8.63 -2.60 5.00
CA VAL A 50 7.38 -2.86 5.73
C VAL A 50 6.55 -1.60 5.67
N VAL A 51 5.29 -1.72 5.24
CA VAL A 51 4.38 -0.57 5.13
C VAL A 51 3.14 -0.79 5.99
N GLY A 52 2.55 0.32 6.43
CA GLY A 52 1.35 0.27 7.23
C GLY A 52 0.86 1.64 7.67
N SER A 53 0.35 1.71 8.89
CA SER A 53 -0.12 2.96 9.49
C SER A 53 0.37 3.13 10.92
N ASN A 54 0.49 4.39 11.34
CA ASN A 54 0.68 4.85 12.71
C ASN A 54 -0.50 5.77 13.08
N LYS A 55 -1.00 5.68 14.32
CA LYS A 55 -2.12 6.53 14.80
C LYS A 55 -1.67 7.42 15.95
N SER A 56 -1.53 8.73 15.73
CA SER A 56 -1.14 9.67 16.79
C SER A 56 -2.24 9.89 17.84
N THR A 57 -1.86 10.09 19.10
CA THR A 57 -2.78 10.34 20.23
C THR A 57 -3.45 11.71 20.21
N PHE A 58 -2.92 12.68 19.46
CA PHE A 58 -3.50 14.02 19.32
C PHE A 58 -4.28 14.16 18.01
N GLY A 59 -5.52 13.66 18.03
CA GLY A 59 -6.51 13.94 16.98
C GLY A 59 -6.53 12.94 15.83
N ALA A 60 -7.07 11.73 16.07
CA ALA A 60 -7.67 10.73 15.16
C ALA A 60 -7.08 10.42 13.77
N SER A 61 -6.02 11.10 13.34
CA SER A 61 -5.41 10.96 12.03
C SER A 61 -4.49 9.74 12.04
N MET A 62 -4.78 8.80 11.14
CA MET A 62 -3.84 7.74 10.79
C MET A 62 -2.89 8.31 9.74
N GLN A 63 -1.60 8.15 9.96
CA GLN A 63 -0.59 8.42 8.94
C GLN A 63 -0.10 7.08 8.39
N TRP A 64 0.47 7.11 7.19
CA TRP A 64 1.08 5.91 6.62
C TRP A 64 2.57 5.90 6.95
N GLN A 65 3.10 4.71 7.21
CA GLN A 65 4.52 4.53 7.50
C GLN A 65 5.17 3.52 6.58
N SER A 66 6.45 3.71 6.27
CA SER A 66 7.30 2.69 5.67
C SER A 66 8.63 2.55 6.40
N ASN A 67 8.94 1.34 6.84
CA ASN A 67 10.21 0.99 7.45
C ASN A 67 11.09 0.25 6.44
N LYS A 68 12.37 0.61 6.39
CA LYS A 68 13.39 -0.12 5.63
C LYS A 68 14.27 -0.88 6.61
N LEU A 69 14.45 -2.18 6.38
CA LEU A 69 15.23 -3.06 7.23
C LEU A 69 16.28 -3.82 6.43
N THR A 70 17.48 -3.93 6.98
CA THR A 70 18.49 -4.88 6.50
C THR A 70 18.37 -6.17 7.28
N LEU A 71 18.23 -7.28 6.56
CA LEU A 71 18.02 -8.59 7.16
C LEU A 71 19.35 -9.29 7.47
N SER A 72 20.04 -8.89 8.54
CA SER A 72 21.21 -9.61 9.08
C SER A 72 20.79 -10.60 10.17
N ALA A 73 21.39 -11.79 10.22
CA ALA A 73 21.27 -12.64 11.40
C ALA A 73 22.31 -12.18 12.44
N PRO A 74 21.99 -12.14 13.74
CA PRO A 74 20.71 -12.52 14.37
C PRO A 74 19.69 -11.36 14.50
N THR A 75 20.00 -10.17 14.00
CA THR A 75 19.16 -8.96 14.18
C THR A 75 18.79 -8.29 12.86
N CYS A 76 17.49 -8.10 12.64
CA CYS A 76 17.03 -7.30 11.52
C CYS A 76 17.22 -5.81 11.89
N VAL A 77 18.09 -5.09 11.17
CA VAL A 77 18.44 -3.71 11.53
C VAL A 77 17.55 -2.73 10.78
N LYS A 78 16.74 -1.96 11.52
CA LYS A 78 16.00 -0.84 10.95
C LYS A 78 16.99 0.22 10.47
N GLN A 79 16.86 0.60 9.20
CA GLN A 79 17.70 1.63 8.58
C GLN A 79 17.02 2.99 8.55
N SER A 80 15.70 3.03 8.34
CA SER A 80 14.95 4.29 8.26
C SER A 80 13.45 4.06 8.46
N THR A 81 12.79 5.09 8.98
CA THR A 81 11.32 5.26 9.00
C THR A 81 10.97 6.38 8.04
N PHE A 82 9.86 6.24 7.32
CA PHE A 82 9.19 7.36 6.67
C PHE A 82 7.78 7.50 7.22
N ASP A 83 7.41 8.73 7.57
CA ASP A 83 6.06 9.10 7.96
C ASP A 83 5.46 10.00 6.87
N GLY A 84 4.36 9.54 6.27
CA GLY A 84 3.57 10.29 5.33
C GLY A 84 2.75 11.37 6.02
N GLY A 85 3.41 12.45 6.46
CA GLY A 85 2.88 13.55 7.27
C GLY A 85 1.82 14.46 6.62
N VAL A 86 0.92 13.93 5.80
CA VAL A 86 -0.25 14.66 5.29
C VAL A 86 -1.39 14.60 6.31
N ASN A 87 -1.98 15.77 6.63
CA ASN A 87 -3.19 15.86 7.45
C ASN A 87 -4.33 15.04 6.80
N GLY A 88 -4.78 13.98 7.46
CA GLY A 88 -5.83 13.09 6.99
C GLY A 88 -5.68 11.68 7.56
N THR A 89 -6.62 10.79 7.22
CA THR A 89 -6.54 9.37 7.59
C THR A 89 -5.98 8.61 6.39
N TYR A 90 -4.69 8.28 6.45
CA TYR A 90 -3.97 7.54 5.44
C TYR A 90 -3.45 6.22 6.02
N SER A 91 -3.48 5.14 5.22
CA SER A 91 -2.91 3.84 5.61
C SER A 91 -2.31 3.14 4.40
N ALA A 92 -1.05 2.71 4.46
CA ALA A 92 -0.47 1.93 3.38
C ALA A 92 -0.97 0.49 3.44
N ASN A 93 -1.78 0.07 2.47
CA ASN A 93 -2.46 -1.24 2.46
C ASN A 93 -1.73 -2.32 1.64
N SER A 94 -0.88 -1.88 0.72
CA SER A 94 -0.13 -2.78 -0.16
C SER A 94 1.20 -2.16 -0.56
N THR A 95 2.19 -3.01 -0.78
CA THR A 95 3.48 -2.61 -1.34
C THR A 95 3.96 -3.65 -2.35
N LEU A 96 4.74 -3.22 -3.34
CA LEU A 96 5.41 -4.09 -4.30
C LEU A 96 6.78 -3.51 -4.63
N LEU A 97 7.72 -4.37 -5.04
CA LEU A 97 9.01 -3.95 -5.57
C LEU A 97 9.17 -4.40 -7.02
N SER A 98 9.56 -3.48 -7.90
CA SER A 98 9.86 -3.79 -9.31
C SER A 98 10.96 -2.87 -9.83
N ASN A 99 11.99 -3.43 -10.47
CA ASN A 99 13.10 -2.68 -11.07
C ASN A 99 13.76 -1.68 -10.09
N GLY A 100 13.94 -2.09 -8.83
CA GLY A 100 14.48 -1.23 -7.75
C GLY A 100 13.52 -0.12 -7.28
N LYS A 101 12.29 -0.06 -7.82
CA LYS A 101 11.26 0.88 -7.38
C LYS A 101 10.31 0.20 -6.41
N LEU A 102 10.03 0.87 -5.29
CA LEU A 102 9.01 0.47 -4.34
C LEU A 102 7.70 1.18 -4.71
N PHE A 103 6.59 0.47 -4.79
CA PHE A 103 5.29 1.07 -5.02
C PHE A 103 4.43 0.81 -3.80
N ILE A 104 3.76 1.85 -3.31
CA ILE A 104 2.96 1.79 -2.10
C ILE A 104 1.54 2.26 -2.45
N ALA A 105 0.57 1.38 -2.21
CA ALA A 105 -0.84 1.73 -2.28
C ALA A 105 -1.27 2.27 -0.91
N VAL A 106 -1.69 3.54 -0.87
CA VAL A 106 -2.14 4.21 0.35
C VAL A 106 -3.64 4.46 0.24
N MET A 107 -4.38 4.05 1.29
CA MET A 107 -5.78 4.38 1.50
C MET A 107 -5.89 5.86 1.89
N GLY A 108 -6.81 6.59 1.28
CA GLY A 108 -6.88 8.05 1.30
C GLY A 108 -6.82 8.61 -0.11
N ARG A 109 -6.39 9.87 -0.28
CA ARG A 109 -6.49 10.61 -1.56
C ARG A 109 -5.38 10.37 -2.60
N ALA A 110 -4.50 9.36 -2.50
CA ALA A 110 -3.44 9.15 -3.52
C ALA A 110 -2.68 7.81 -3.43
N MET A 111 -2.21 7.32 -4.60
CA MET A 111 -1.12 6.34 -4.71
C MET A 111 0.24 7.01 -4.51
N ALA A 112 1.26 6.29 -4.04
CA ALA A 112 2.63 6.77 -4.05
C ALA A 112 3.57 5.71 -4.64
N ILE A 113 4.19 6.02 -5.76
CA ILE A 113 5.30 5.24 -6.32
C ILE A 113 6.58 5.88 -5.81
N ARG A 114 7.45 5.13 -5.13
CA ARG A 114 8.73 5.61 -4.62
C ARG A 114 9.88 4.80 -5.19
N ARG A 115 10.70 5.43 -6.02
CA ARG A 115 11.98 4.82 -6.42
C ARG A 115 12.93 4.74 -5.23
N TYR A 116 13.42 3.55 -4.92
CA TYR A 116 14.53 3.37 -3.99
C TYR A 116 15.81 3.24 -4.82
N ASP A 117 16.78 4.13 -4.60
CA ASP A 117 18.14 3.94 -5.09
C ASP A 117 18.97 3.47 -3.89
N ASN A 118 19.67 2.35 -4.03
CA ASN A 118 20.42 1.72 -2.93
C ASN A 118 21.61 2.55 -2.44
N THR A 119 21.92 3.65 -3.13
CA THR A 119 22.97 4.61 -2.78
C THR A 119 22.51 5.71 -1.81
N SER A 120 21.20 5.90 -1.61
CA SER A 120 20.67 6.98 -0.76
C SER A 120 20.05 6.43 0.51
N SER A 121 20.68 6.71 1.66
CA SER A 121 20.21 6.40 3.02
C SER A 121 18.97 7.19 3.44
N TYR A 122 18.48 8.09 2.59
CA TYR A 122 17.32 8.92 2.86
C TYR A 122 16.16 8.51 1.97
N PHE A 123 15.04 8.22 2.63
CA PHE A 123 13.74 8.48 2.05
C PHE A 123 13.72 9.96 1.63
N LEU A 124 13.81 10.26 0.33
CA LEU A 124 13.74 11.62 -0.20
C LEU A 124 12.58 12.40 0.46
N ASN A 125 12.91 13.41 1.27
CA ASN A 125 11.96 14.20 2.08
C ASN A 125 11.07 15.14 1.25
N ASN A 126 11.18 15.11 -0.08
CA ASN A 126 10.34 15.89 -0.96
C ASN A 126 9.15 15.04 -1.38
N PHE A 127 7.97 15.43 -0.89
CA PHE A 127 6.66 14.96 -1.36
C PHE A 127 6.46 15.38 -2.82
N SER A 128 7.14 14.73 -3.74
CA SER A 128 6.60 14.54 -5.08
C SER A 128 6.06 13.14 -5.09
N PHE A 129 4.75 12.99 -4.88
CA PHE A 129 4.12 11.77 -5.34
C PHE A 129 4.46 11.67 -6.84
N ASP A 130 5.20 10.63 -7.24
CA ASP A 130 5.38 10.38 -8.67
C ASP A 130 3.99 10.18 -9.33
N HIS A 131 2.93 9.89 -8.57
CA HIS A 131 1.55 9.86 -9.06
C HIS A 131 0.57 10.25 -7.96
N VAL A 132 0.25 11.54 -7.77
CA VAL A 132 -0.93 11.90 -6.93
C VAL A 132 -2.18 11.54 -7.73
N ILE A 133 -2.96 10.57 -7.27
CA ILE A 133 -4.35 10.41 -7.74
C ILE A 133 -5.25 11.06 -6.72
N SER A 134 -5.21 12.39 -6.67
CA SER A 134 -6.22 13.17 -5.96
C SER A 134 -7.26 13.59 -6.99
N GLY A 135 -8.48 13.07 -6.87
CA GLY A 135 -9.52 13.32 -7.86
C GLY A 135 -9.93 14.79 -7.94
N THR A 136 -10.06 15.29 -9.17
CA THR A 136 -10.97 16.39 -9.50
C THR A 136 -12.17 15.90 -10.33
N GLY A 137 -12.45 14.58 -10.38
CA GLY A 137 -13.64 14.10 -11.10
C GLY A 137 -14.02 12.62 -11.09
N THR A 138 -13.19 11.67 -10.67
CA THR A 138 -13.55 10.21 -10.64
C THR A 138 -12.66 9.45 -9.63
N ALA A 139 -12.67 9.87 -8.37
CA ALA A 139 -11.67 9.50 -7.38
C ALA A 139 -11.83 8.05 -6.89
N ILE A 140 -10.78 7.22 -7.02
CA ILE A 140 -10.65 6.04 -6.15
C ILE A 140 -10.37 6.59 -4.74
N ASP A 141 -11.28 6.37 -3.80
CA ASP A 141 -11.20 6.88 -2.43
C ASP A 141 -10.28 6.03 -1.53
N GLY A 142 -10.02 4.79 -1.94
CA GLY A 142 -9.07 3.93 -1.25
C GLY A 142 -8.60 2.75 -2.07
N PHE A 143 -7.29 2.50 -2.05
CA PHE A 143 -6.70 1.28 -2.60
C PHE A 143 -6.58 0.20 -1.55
N THR A 144 -6.78 -1.05 -1.98
CA THR A 144 -6.66 -2.21 -1.09
C THR A 144 -5.49 -3.10 -1.48
N LYS A 145 -5.29 -3.37 -2.78
CA LYS A 145 -4.20 -4.22 -3.27
C LYS A 145 -3.66 -3.80 -4.64
N MET A 146 -2.46 -4.27 -4.93
CA MET A 146 -1.75 -4.03 -6.18
C MET A 146 -0.93 -5.25 -6.61
N VAL A 147 -0.77 -5.42 -7.92
CA VAL A 147 -0.03 -6.52 -8.55
C VAL A 147 0.69 -6.02 -9.82
N ILE A 148 1.83 -6.62 -10.15
CA ILE A 148 2.53 -6.37 -11.41
C ILE A 148 2.03 -7.37 -12.45
N ASP A 149 1.92 -6.94 -13.71
CA ASP A 149 1.67 -7.84 -14.82
C ASP A 149 2.84 -8.81 -15.09
N PRO A 150 2.59 -9.95 -15.76
CA PRO A 150 3.65 -10.91 -16.08
C PRO A 150 4.81 -10.32 -16.90
N SER A 151 4.56 -9.23 -17.64
CA SER A 151 5.58 -8.54 -18.43
C SER A 151 6.53 -7.68 -17.58
N GLY A 152 6.16 -7.38 -16.34
CA GLY A 152 6.93 -6.49 -15.46
C GLY A 152 6.83 -5.01 -15.82
N GLN A 153 5.95 -4.63 -16.75
CA GLN A 153 5.87 -3.27 -17.29
C GLN A 153 4.73 -2.46 -16.69
N ASN A 154 3.68 -3.13 -16.21
CA ASN A 154 2.50 -2.46 -15.70
C ASN A 154 2.14 -2.93 -14.30
N ILE A 155 1.54 -2.01 -13.55
CA ILE A 155 0.92 -2.30 -12.26
C ILE A 155 -0.58 -2.17 -12.41
N TYR A 156 -1.29 -3.14 -11.87
CA TYR A 156 -2.73 -3.09 -11.68
C TYR A 156 -3.00 -2.86 -10.20
N VAL A 157 -3.90 -1.93 -9.93
CA VAL A 157 -4.34 -1.57 -8.60
C VAL A 157 -5.84 -1.77 -8.50
N CYS A 158 -6.31 -2.34 -7.40
CA CYS A 158 -7.72 -2.39 -7.07
C CYS A 158 -8.02 -1.51 -5.87
N GLY A 159 -9.14 -0.83 -5.94
CA GLY A 159 -9.64 0.03 -4.88
C GLY A 159 -11.13 0.23 -5.04
N TYR A 160 -11.67 1.15 -4.26
CA TYR A 160 -13.08 1.52 -4.33
C TYR A 160 -13.24 3.02 -4.55
N GLN A 161 -14.36 3.41 -5.14
CA GLN A 161 -14.78 4.81 -5.28
C GLN A 161 -16.20 4.99 -4.79
N ASP A 162 -16.47 6.08 -4.08
CA ASP A 162 -17.81 6.55 -3.79
C ASP A 162 -18.34 7.28 -5.03
N GLY A 163 -19.28 6.63 -5.72
CA GLY A 163 -19.74 7.05 -7.05
C GLY A 163 -20.82 8.13 -7.02
N ASP A 164 -21.34 8.47 -5.84
CA ASP A 164 -22.43 9.42 -5.64
C ASP A 164 -21.96 10.64 -4.84
N ALA A 165 -22.53 11.81 -5.14
CA ALA A 165 -22.35 13.04 -4.36
C ALA A 165 -23.25 13.08 -3.11
N GLY A 166 -24.09 12.06 -2.89
CA GLY A 166 -24.94 11.90 -1.72
C GLY A 166 -24.20 11.61 -0.42
N LEU A 167 -24.92 11.57 0.70
CA LEU A 167 -24.36 11.31 2.04
C LEU A 167 -24.22 9.81 2.36
N GLY A 168 -24.69 8.92 1.48
CA GLY A 168 -24.62 7.48 1.67
C GLY A 168 -23.36 6.93 0.99
N ILE A 169 -22.43 6.44 1.80
CA ILE A 169 -21.23 5.74 1.30
C ILE A 169 -21.69 4.56 0.43
N ASN A 170 -21.37 4.60 -0.86
CA ASN A 170 -21.64 3.51 -1.82
C ASN A 170 -20.39 3.18 -2.60
N ASN A 171 -19.45 2.52 -1.91
CA ASN A 171 -18.19 2.15 -2.52
C ASN A 171 -18.42 1.19 -3.69
N ASN A 172 -17.85 1.51 -4.86
CA ASN A 172 -17.87 0.69 -6.06
C ASN A 172 -16.45 0.21 -6.36
N ILE A 173 -16.30 -1.06 -6.74
CA ILE A 173 -14.97 -1.61 -7.04
C ILE A 173 -14.43 -1.00 -8.34
N VAL A 174 -13.17 -0.57 -8.33
CA VAL A 174 -12.46 -0.04 -9.48
C VAL A 174 -11.08 -0.69 -9.59
N VAL A 175 -10.68 -0.97 -10.83
CA VAL A 175 -9.31 -1.35 -11.16
C VAL A 175 -8.70 -0.28 -12.05
N ALA A 176 -7.45 0.09 -11.78
CA ALA A 176 -6.68 0.95 -12.67
C ALA A 176 -5.34 0.30 -13.04
N LYS A 177 -4.86 0.59 -14.25
CA LYS A 177 -3.59 0.12 -14.80
C LYS A 177 -2.64 1.30 -14.99
N TYR A 178 -1.40 1.14 -14.56
CA TYR A 178 -0.35 2.14 -14.68
C TYR A 178 0.89 1.53 -15.32
N SER A 179 1.65 2.35 -16.04
CA SER A 179 3.00 1.98 -16.45
C SER A 179 3.98 2.13 -15.27
N ILE A 180 4.86 1.15 -15.07
CA ILE A 180 5.98 1.22 -14.12
C ILE A 180 7.01 2.30 -14.50
N SER A 181 7.04 2.69 -15.78
CA SER A 181 7.91 3.76 -16.28
C SER A 181 7.25 5.15 -16.23
N ALA A 182 6.00 5.25 -15.78
CA ALA A 182 5.26 6.51 -15.75
C ALA A 182 5.98 7.57 -14.88
N VAL A 183 6.10 8.78 -15.41
CA VAL A 183 6.71 9.95 -14.75
C VAL A 183 5.76 10.60 -13.74
N PRO A 184 6.28 11.36 -12.76
CA PRO A 184 5.52 12.30 -11.94
C PRO A 184 4.28 12.92 -12.60
N GLY A 185 3.08 12.51 -12.16
CA GLY A 185 1.80 13.09 -12.58
C GLY A 185 1.15 12.48 -13.82
N ALA A 186 1.66 11.37 -14.38
CA ALA A 186 0.96 10.69 -15.47
C ALA A 186 -0.32 9.99 -14.99
N GLY A 187 -1.40 10.08 -15.76
CA GLY A 187 -2.63 9.36 -15.43
C GLY A 187 -2.52 7.84 -15.60
N PRO A 188 -3.56 7.08 -15.18
CA PRO A 188 -3.67 5.66 -15.52
C PRO A 188 -3.67 5.46 -17.04
N LEU A 189 -3.08 4.35 -17.50
CA LEU A 189 -3.21 3.87 -18.87
C LEU A 189 -4.65 3.43 -19.16
N TRP A 190 -5.33 2.94 -18.13
CA TRP A 190 -6.69 2.45 -18.20
C TRP A 190 -7.32 2.41 -16.81
N VAL A 191 -8.62 2.64 -16.75
CA VAL A 191 -9.46 2.50 -15.54
C VAL A 191 -10.69 1.69 -15.94
N SER A 192 -11.06 0.71 -15.13
CA SER A 192 -12.30 -0.04 -15.31
C SER A 192 -13.50 0.86 -15.08
N PRO A 193 -14.65 0.58 -15.72
CA PRO A 193 -15.92 1.06 -15.18
C PRO A 193 -16.07 0.61 -13.72
N PRO A 194 -16.66 1.42 -12.82
CA PRO A 194 -17.04 0.96 -11.49
C PRO A 194 -17.91 -0.28 -11.57
N PHE A 195 -17.58 -1.28 -10.77
CA PHE A 195 -18.49 -2.37 -10.47
C PHE A 195 -19.33 -1.98 -9.25
N ASN A 196 -20.62 -1.80 -9.51
CA ASN A 196 -21.67 -1.64 -8.52
C ASN A 196 -22.48 -2.95 -8.53
N GLY A 197 -22.58 -3.62 -7.39
CA GLY A 197 -23.31 -4.87 -7.23
C GLY A 197 -24.80 -4.74 -7.53
N THR A 198 -25.61 -5.69 -7.06
CA THR A 198 -27.06 -5.69 -7.36
C THR A 198 -27.87 -4.61 -6.62
N GLY A 199 -27.24 -3.86 -5.73
CA GLY A 199 -27.83 -2.71 -5.04
C GLY A 199 -26.72 -1.71 -4.73
N ASN A 200 -27.09 -0.43 -4.60
CA ASN A 200 -26.16 0.68 -4.40
C ASN A 200 -25.56 0.71 -2.96
N SER A 201 -24.98 -0.40 -2.52
CA SER A 201 -24.35 -0.58 -1.20
C SER A 201 -22.84 -0.80 -1.37
N ASP A 202 -22.09 -0.89 -0.26
CA ASP A 202 -20.64 -1.05 -0.31
C ASP A 202 -20.18 -2.33 -1.02
N ASP A 203 -19.42 -2.15 -2.09
CA ASP A 203 -18.62 -3.14 -2.81
C ASP A 203 -17.13 -2.85 -2.61
N MET A 204 -16.45 -3.75 -1.90
CA MET A 204 -15.09 -3.52 -1.40
C MET A 204 -14.13 -4.62 -1.87
N PRO A 205 -13.05 -4.28 -2.60
CA PRO A 205 -12.09 -5.28 -3.04
C PRO A 205 -11.12 -5.62 -1.92
N ILE A 206 -10.81 -6.90 -1.75
CA ILE A 206 -9.81 -7.40 -0.80
C ILE A 206 -8.54 -7.87 -1.51
N ALA A 207 -8.68 -8.47 -2.70
CA ALA A 207 -7.57 -9.04 -3.45
C ALA A 207 -7.73 -8.82 -4.96
N ILE A 208 -6.60 -8.74 -5.66
CA ILE A 208 -6.49 -8.70 -7.11
C ILE A 208 -5.48 -9.74 -7.58
N PHE A 209 -5.77 -10.39 -8.70
CA PHE A 209 -4.92 -11.37 -9.35
C PHE A 209 -4.91 -11.16 -10.86
N LEU A 210 -3.79 -11.45 -11.50
CA LEU A 210 -3.61 -11.41 -12.95
C LEU A 210 -3.23 -12.81 -13.42
N ASP A 211 -3.83 -13.26 -14.52
CA ASP A 211 -3.33 -14.49 -15.17
C ASP A 211 -2.04 -14.23 -15.96
N ASN A 212 -1.46 -15.31 -16.49
CA ASN A 212 -0.21 -15.25 -17.26
C ASN A 212 -0.43 -14.97 -18.76
N SER A 213 -1.60 -14.46 -19.15
CA SER A 213 -1.87 -14.14 -20.56
C SER A 213 -1.01 -12.94 -21.01
N PRO A 214 -0.62 -12.84 -22.30
CA PRO A 214 0.20 -11.71 -22.80
C PRO A 214 -0.43 -10.34 -22.54
N VAL A 215 -1.76 -10.28 -22.62
CA VAL A 215 -2.57 -9.22 -22.02
C VAL A 215 -3.35 -9.91 -20.89
N PRO A 216 -3.03 -9.67 -19.61
CA PRO A 216 -3.57 -10.46 -18.53
C PRO A 216 -5.06 -10.18 -18.34
N ASN A 217 -5.82 -11.22 -18.06
CA ASN A 217 -7.15 -11.07 -17.47
C ASN A 217 -6.99 -10.63 -16.01
N VAL A 218 -7.90 -9.75 -15.55
CA VAL A 218 -7.89 -9.23 -14.19
C VAL A 218 -9.01 -9.86 -13.38
N TYR A 219 -8.67 -10.42 -12.22
CA TYR A 219 -9.60 -11.02 -11.28
C TYR A 219 -9.57 -10.22 -9.98
N VAL A 220 -10.74 -9.86 -9.47
CA VAL A 220 -10.88 -9.15 -8.19
C VAL A 220 -11.79 -9.94 -7.28
N ALA A 221 -11.37 -10.13 -6.04
CA ALA A 221 -12.16 -10.74 -4.97
C ALA A 221 -12.40 -9.72 -3.86
N GLY A 222 -13.59 -9.74 -3.28
CA GLY A 222 -14.05 -8.75 -2.31
C GLY A 222 -15.38 -9.15 -1.69
N TYR A 223 -16.06 -8.19 -1.08
CA TYR A 223 -17.41 -8.36 -0.56
C TYR A 223 -18.34 -7.27 -1.08
N SER A 224 -19.64 -7.61 -1.13
CA SER A 224 -20.74 -6.68 -1.33
C SER A 224 -21.66 -6.76 -0.13
N THR A 225 -22.08 -5.62 0.42
CA THR A 225 -22.97 -5.59 1.59
C THR A 225 -24.45 -5.74 1.23
N ASN A 226 -24.77 -5.87 -0.06
CA ASN A 226 -26.12 -6.21 -0.49
C ASN A 226 -26.50 -7.63 -0.03
N ARG A 227 -27.45 -7.73 0.89
CA ARG A 227 -28.10 -9.01 1.21
C ARG A 227 -28.91 -9.47 0.00
N ARG A 228 -28.51 -10.58 -0.62
CA ARG A 228 -29.45 -11.38 -1.42
C ARG A 228 -30.26 -12.25 -0.46
N TYR A 229 -31.58 -12.08 -0.48
CA TYR A 229 -32.51 -13.12 -0.05
C TYR A 229 -32.60 -14.19 -1.15
#